data_AF-A0A939J4L5-F1
#
_entry.id   AF-A0A939J4L5-F1
#
_cell.length_a   1.000
_cell.length_b   1.000
_cell.length_c   1.000
_cell.angle_alpha   90.00
_cell.angle_beta   90.00
_cell.angle_gamma   90.00
#
_symmetry.space_group_name_H-M   'P 1'
#
loop_
_entity.id
_entity.type
_entity.pdbx_description
1 polymer ?
#
loop_
_entity_poly.entity_id
_entity_poly.type
_entity_poly.pdbx_seq_one_letter_code
_entity_poly.pdbx_strand_id
1 'polypeptide(L)'
;MDGKMLARLAAIVFVAIAITASLIEMSRKNEAVPVLTAPVAPSASDPLRTDLRRCQQMGRAALDDEDCLATWQQTRDRFLGRDTRTSEAR
;
A
#
# COMPACT_ATOMS: atom_id res chain seq x y z
N MET A 1 18.18 20.76 -34.06
CA MET A 1 18.47 19.87 -32.92
C MET A 1 19.36 18.76 -33.43
N ASP A 2 20.56 18.60 -32.86
CA ASP A 2 21.51 17.59 -33.29
C ASP A 2 20.90 16.19 -33.18
N GLY A 3 20.64 15.55 -34.33
CA GLY A 3 20.07 14.19 -34.37
C GLY A 3 20.91 13.18 -33.58
N LYS A 4 22.21 13.45 -33.42
CA LYS A 4 23.12 12.67 -32.58
C LYS A 4 22.83 12.80 -31.09
N MET A 5 22.35 13.96 -30.64
CA MET A 5 21.94 14.17 -29.25
C MET A 5 20.60 13.49 -28.97
N LEU A 6 19.66 13.55 -29.92
CA LEU A 6 18.38 12.86 -29.83
C LEU A 6 18.55 11.33 -29.81
N ALA A 7 19.44 10.79 -30.65
CA ALA A 7 19.75 9.36 -30.67
C ALA A 7 20.38 8.88 -29.34
N ARG A 8 21.28 9.68 -28.76
CA ARG A 8 21.85 9.39 -27.44
C ARG A 8 20.80 9.40 -26.33
N LEU A 9 19.89 10.39 -26.36
CA LEU A 9 18.81 10.48 -25.38
C LEU A 9 17.90 9.26 -25.45
N ALA A 10 17.48 8.86 -26.65
CA ALA A 10 16.66 7.68 -26.87
C ALA A 10 17.35 6.39 -26.36
N ALA A 11 18.65 6.23 -26.65
CA ALA A 11 19.43 5.10 -26.17
C ALA A 11 19.51 5.06 -24.63
N ILE A 12 19.74 6.19 -23.97
CA ILE A 12 19.80 6.28 -22.50
C ILE A 12 18.46 5.90 -21.88
N VAL A 13 17.35 6.43 -22.40
CA VAL A 13 16.01 6.13 -21.90
C VAL A 13 15.69 4.64 -22.07
N PHE A 14 16.03 4.05 -23.22
CA PHE A 14 15.82 2.62 -23.46
C PHE A 14 16.62 1.74 -22.48
N VAL A 15 17.90 2.07 -22.25
CA VAL A 15 18.75 1.36 -21.29
C VAL A 15 18.20 1.50 -19.87
N ALA A 16 17.74 2.69 -19.47
CA ALA A 16 17.13 2.90 -18.16
C ALA A 16 15.88 2.03 -17.96
N ILE A 17 14.98 2.00 -18.96
CA ILE A 17 13.77 1.16 -18.93
C ILE A 17 14.15 -0.33 -18.83
N ALA A 18 15.13 -0.79 -19.61
CA ALA A 18 15.57 -2.18 -19.60
C ALA A 18 16.14 -2.61 -18.23
N ILE A 19 16.91 -1.72 -17.57
CA ILE A 19 17.45 -1.96 -16.22
C ILE A 19 16.31 -2.04 -15.21
N THR A 20 15.38 -1.07 -15.21
CA THR A 20 14.23 -1.07 -14.29
C THR A 20 13.37 -2.32 -14.47
N ALA A 21 13.09 -2.72 -15.72
CA ALA A 21 12.33 -3.95 -16.01
C ALA A 21 13.05 -5.20 -15.48
N SER A 22 14.37 -5.29 -15.69
CA SER A 22 15.19 -6.41 -15.22
C SER A 22 15.20 -6.50 -13.69
N LEU A 23 15.28 -5.37 -13.00
CA LEU A 23 15.20 -5.32 -11.53
C LEU A 23 13.84 -5.81 -11.01
N ILE A 24 12.74 -5.41 -11.66
CA ILE A 24 11.38 -5.85 -11.29
C ILE A 24 11.23 -7.36 -11.52
N GLU A 25 11.73 -7.88 -12.63
CA GLU A 25 11.62 -9.29 -12.98
C GLU A 25 12.48 -10.16 -12.05
N MET A 26 13.66 -9.67 -11.66
CA MET A 26 14.53 -10.34 -10.68
C MET A 26 13.95 -10.29 -9.26
N SER A 27 13.28 -9.19 -8.87
CA SER A 27 12.51 -9.12 -7.62
C SER A 27 11.36 -10.13 -7.64
N ARG A 28 10.60 -10.20 -8.74
CA ARG A 28 9.50 -11.16 -8.91
C ARG A 28 9.95 -12.61 -8.86
N LYS A 29 11.15 -12.93 -9.38
CA LYS A 29 11.72 -14.27 -9.34
C LYS A 29 12.21 -14.67 -7.94
N ASN A 30 12.61 -13.70 -7.12
CA ASN A 30 12.84 -13.88 -5.68
C ASN A 30 11.52 -13.90 -4.88
N GLU A 31 10.41 -13.40 -5.43
CA GLU A 31 9.07 -13.43 -4.84
C GLU A 31 8.29 -14.73 -5.11
N ALA A 32 8.95 -15.77 -5.63
CA ALA A 32 8.48 -17.15 -5.45
C ALA A 32 8.77 -17.68 -4.03
N VAL A 33 9.09 -16.80 -3.08
CA VAL A 33 8.90 -17.11 -1.66
C VAL A 33 7.39 -17.09 -1.44
N PRO A 34 6.74 -18.21 -1.08
CA PRO A 34 5.34 -18.19 -0.70
C PRO A 34 5.22 -17.14 0.39
N VAL A 35 4.40 -16.12 0.16
CA VAL A 35 4.00 -15.18 1.19
C VAL A 35 3.60 -16.07 2.36
N LEU A 36 4.43 -16.14 3.40
CA LEU A 36 4.05 -16.63 4.70
C LEU A 36 3.04 -15.61 5.19
N THR A 37 1.83 -15.73 4.63
CA THR A 37 0.61 -15.24 5.22
C THR A 37 0.47 -16.15 6.42
N ALA A 38 1.27 -15.90 7.46
CA ALA A 38 0.93 -16.32 8.79
C ALA A 38 -0.53 -15.86 8.92
N PRO A 39 -1.49 -16.77 9.07
CA PRO A 39 -2.86 -16.37 9.27
C PRO A 39 -2.82 -15.52 10.53
N VAL A 40 -2.88 -14.20 10.37
CA VAL A 40 -3.20 -13.32 11.48
C VAL A 40 -4.53 -13.88 11.95
N ALA A 41 -4.51 -14.53 13.12
CA ALA A 41 -5.66 -15.19 13.69
C ALA A 41 -6.86 -14.26 13.45
N PRO A 42 -7.96 -14.74 12.86
CA PRO A 42 -9.09 -13.89 12.55
C PRO A 42 -9.51 -13.23 13.85
N SER A 43 -9.16 -11.95 14.01
CA SER A 43 -9.58 -11.16 15.14
C SER A 43 -11.09 -11.14 15.04
N ALA A 44 -11.73 -11.89 15.93
CA ALA A 44 -13.15 -12.17 15.96
C ALA A 44 -13.92 -10.91 15.56
N SER A 45 -14.59 -10.96 14.41
CA SER A 45 -15.60 -9.98 14.00
C SER A 45 -15.21 -8.52 14.32
N ASP A 46 -14.03 -8.06 13.88
CA ASP A 46 -13.65 -6.67 14.14
C ASP A 46 -14.59 -5.74 13.35
N PRO A 47 -15.47 -4.97 14.01
CA PRO A 47 -16.40 -4.06 13.33
C PRO A 47 -15.64 -3.07 12.42
N LEU A 48 -14.41 -2.69 12.78
CA LEU A 48 -13.56 -1.84 11.95
C LEU A 48 -13.34 -2.41 10.55
N ARG A 49 -13.21 -3.73 10.40
CA ARG A 49 -12.99 -4.32 9.07
C ARG A 49 -14.21 -4.19 8.18
N THR A 50 -15.41 -4.25 8.77
CA THR A 50 -16.66 -4.05 8.02
C THR A 50 -16.78 -2.59 7.60
N ASP A 51 -16.48 -1.65 8.50
CA ASP A 51 -16.55 -0.22 8.22
C ASP A 51 -15.49 0.21 7.20
N LEU A 52 -14.27 -0.31 7.31
CA LEU A 52 -13.22 -0.11 6.31
C LEU A 52 -13.64 -0.63 4.93
N ARG A 53 -14.29 -1.80 4.85
CA ARG A 53 -14.78 -2.33 3.56
C ARG A 53 -15.89 -1.45 2.98
N ARG A 54 -16.79 -0.91 3.81
CA ARG A 54 -17.80 0.06 3.38
C ARG A 54 -17.14 1.30 2.79
N CYS A 55 -16.16 1.88 3.49
CA CYS A 55 -15.41 3.06 3.02
C CYS A 55 -14.64 2.79 1.73
N GLN A 56 -14.03 1.60 1.59
CA GLN A 56 -13.33 1.21 0.37
C GLN A 56 -14.28 1.09 -0.83
N GLN A 57 -15.49 0.56 -0.63
CA GLN A 57 -16.49 0.45 -1.70
C GLN A 57 -16.99 1.82 -2.18
N MET A 58 -17.01 2.83 -1.30
CA MET A 58 -17.34 4.22 -1.67
C MET A 58 -16.22 4.90 -2.47
N GLY A 59 -14.98 4.42 -2.36
CA GLY A 59 -13.84 4.91 -3.14
C GLY A 59 -13.55 6.38 -2.86
N ARG A 60 -13.61 7.23 -3.90
CA ARG A 60 -13.27 8.65 -3.77
C ARG A 60 -14.24 9.43 -2.88
N ALA A 61 -15.51 9.01 -2.82
CA ALA A 61 -16.52 9.65 -1.98
C ALA A 61 -16.21 9.49 -0.48
N ALA A 62 -15.46 8.45 -0.09
CA ALA A 62 -15.05 8.25 1.30
C ALA A 62 -14.01 9.28 1.79
N LEU A 63 -13.38 10.05 0.88
CA LEU A 63 -12.42 11.09 1.25
C LEU A 63 -13.11 12.30 1.88
N ASP A 64 -14.38 12.53 1.55
CA ASP A 64 -15.20 13.64 2.04
C ASP A 64 -16.17 13.20 3.16
N ASP A 65 -16.16 11.92 3.54
CA ASP A 65 -17.03 11.32 4.54
C ASP A 65 -16.34 11.27 5.91
N GLU A 66 -16.89 12.00 6.89
CA GLU A 66 -16.28 12.11 8.22
C GLU A 66 -16.23 10.77 8.98
N ASP A 67 -17.21 9.87 8.79
CA ASP A 67 -17.23 8.55 9.43
C ASP A 67 -16.09 7.68 8.90
N CYS A 68 -15.83 7.76 7.58
CA CYS A 68 -14.71 7.06 6.97
C CYS A 68 -13.35 7.59 7.39
N LEU A 69 -13.23 8.92 7.51
CA LEU A 69 -12.02 9.55 8.03
C LEU A 69 -11.75 9.08 9.47
N ALA A 70 -12.76 9.05 10.34
CA ALA A 70 -12.65 8.56 11.71
C ALA A 70 -12.24 7.07 11.77
N THR A 71 -12.84 6.23 10.93
CA THR A 71 -12.51 4.80 10.84
C THR A 71 -11.04 4.56 10.48
N TRP A 72 -10.49 5.35 9.55
CA TRP A 72 -9.07 5.27 9.20
C TRP A 72 -8.14 5.71 10.33
N GLN A 73 -8.48 6.81 11.04
CA GLN A 73 -7.70 7.23 12.21
C GLN A 73 -7.68 6.13 13.27
N GLN A 74 -8.84 5.55 13.59
CA GLN A 74 -8.95 4.48 14.57
C GLN A 74 -8.15 3.23 14.19
N THR A 75 -8.19 2.84 12.90
CA THR A 75 -7.41 1.71 12.38
C THR A 75 -5.91 1.97 12.52
N ARG A 76 -5.46 3.18 12.18
CA ARG A 76 -4.06 3.58 12.29
C ARG A 76 -3.61 3.60 13.74
N ASP A 77 -4.41 4.18 14.63
CA ASP A 77 -4.07 4.29 16.05
C ASP A 77 -3.98 2.91 16.68
N ARG A 78 -4.87 1.98 16.33
CA ARG A 78 -4.77 0.57 16.75
C ARG A 78 -3.50 -0.10 16.25
N PHE A 79 -3.15 0.10 14.98
CA PHE A 79 -1.91 -0.44 14.40
C PHE A 79 -0.66 0.10 15.11
N LEU A 80 -0.68 1.39 15.47
CA LEU A 80 0.40 2.04 16.20
C LEU A 80 0.37 1.74 17.71
N GLY A 81 -0.59 0.94 18.20
CA GLY A 81 -0.76 0.68 19.63
C GLY A 81 -1.14 1.93 20.46
N ARG A 82 -1.66 2.97 19.80
CA ARG A 82 -2.14 4.23 20.38
C ARG A 82 -3.64 4.21 20.68
N ASP A 83 -4.24 3.03 20.72
CA ASP A 83 -5.64 2.89 21.11
C ASP A 83 -5.82 3.49 22.52
N THR A 84 -6.71 4.47 22.60
CA THR A 84 -6.89 5.30 23.80
C THR A 84 -7.37 4.49 24.99
N ARG A 85 -8.00 3.32 24.72
CA ARG A 85 -8.48 2.39 25.74
C ARG A 85 -7.34 1.66 26.46
N THR A 86 -6.22 1.40 25.79
CA THR A 86 -5.02 0.82 26.42
C THR A 86 -4.12 1.90 27.03
N SER A 87 -4.10 3.13 26.48
CA SER A 87 -3.25 4.20 27.02
C SER A 87 -3.70 4.76 28.37
N GLU A 88 -5.01 4.72 28.67
CA GLU A 88 -5.54 5.17 29.97
C GLU A 88 -5.32 4.15 31.10
N ALA A 89 -4.90 2.93 30.76
CA ALA A 89 -4.62 1.84 31.68
C ALA A 89 -3.12 1.62 31.98
N ARG A 90 -2.23 2.50 31.48
CA ARG A 90 -0.79 2.51 31.79
C ARG A 90 -0.42 3.80 32.50
#